data_AF-A0A0Q8HH88-F1
#
_entry.id   AF-A0A0Q8HH88-F1
#
_cell.length_a   1.000
_cell.length_b   1.000
_cell.length_c   1.000
_cell.angle_alpha   90.00
_cell.angle_beta   90.00
_cell.angle_gamma   90.00
#
_symmetry.space_group_name_H-M   'P 1'
#
loop_
_entity.id
_entity.type
_entity.pdbx_description
1 polymer ?
#
loop_
_entity_poly.entity_id
_entity_poly.type
_entity_poly.pdbx_seq_one_letter_code
_entity_poly.pdbx_strand_id
1 'polypeptide(L)'
;MGQGNSNNLTGRHESRPAGTLLSRLSGRVKAREESLVEDWTDLVTWADQHTVTTPEQAATIIDGVIDTGVPIAGDGAPLVSEFHLMELIAVLGRSPDGGRAYVGRIIECAWRLPNIYKSVVEGRLAPCHRHRCPDRG
;
A
#
# COMPACT_ATOMS: atom_id res chain seq x y z
N MET A 1 -2.45 -20.52 -57.43
CA MET A 1 -3.13 -20.00 -56.21
C MET A 1 -2.09 -19.72 -55.15
N GLY A 2 -1.99 -18.47 -54.66
CA GLY A 2 -1.06 -18.10 -53.59
C GLY A 2 -1.27 -16.65 -53.20
N GLN A 3 -2.43 -16.34 -52.58
CA GLN A 3 -2.63 -15.04 -51.95
C GLN A 3 -1.92 -15.05 -50.59
N GLY A 4 -0.78 -14.36 -50.51
CA GLY A 4 -0.23 -13.91 -49.24
C GLY A 4 -1.05 -12.72 -48.76
N ASN A 5 -1.80 -12.90 -47.67
CA ASN A 5 -2.47 -11.80 -46.99
C ASN A 5 -1.78 -11.55 -45.63
N SER A 6 -0.65 -10.86 -45.68
CA SER A 6 0.06 -10.35 -44.49
C SER A 6 -0.23 -8.87 -44.27
N ASN A 7 -1.49 -8.44 -44.46
CA ASN A 7 -1.90 -7.04 -44.28
C ASN A 7 -2.99 -6.94 -43.22
N ASN A 8 -2.67 -7.15 -41.93
CA ASN A 8 -3.59 -6.71 -40.86
C ASN A 8 -3.00 -6.50 -39.45
N LEU A 9 -1.72 -6.16 -39.30
CA LEU A 9 -1.18 -5.81 -37.96
C LEU A 9 -0.69 -4.35 -37.85
N THR A 10 -0.69 -3.59 -38.94
CA THR A 10 -0.15 -2.22 -38.99
C THR A 10 -1.21 -1.12 -39.05
N GLY A 11 -2.51 -1.46 -39.04
CA GLY A 11 -3.61 -0.50 -39.16
C GLY A 11 -4.00 0.28 -37.87
N ARG A 12 -3.26 0.16 -36.76
CA ARG A 12 -3.67 0.74 -35.44
C ARG A 12 -2.59 1.54 -34.71
N HIS A 13 -1.57 2.00 -35.41
CA HIS A 13 -0.65 3.01 -34.89
C HIS A 13 -0.80 4.27 -35.74
N GLU A 14 -2.00 4.84 -35.75
CA GLU A 14 -2.17 6.26 -36.06
C GLU A 14 -1.13 7.04 -35.26
N SER A 15 -0.22 7.73 -35.97
CA SER A 15 0.95 8.40 -35.43
C SER A 15 0.54 9.48 -34.42
N ARG A 16 0.24 9.08 -33.19
CA ARG A 16 0.07 9.99 -32.07
C ARG A 16 1.40 10.73 -31.90
N PRO A 17 1.40 12.07 -31.86
CA PRO A 17 2.63 12.81 -31.60
C PRO A 17 3.31 12.28 -30.34
N ALA A 18 4.62 12.06 -30.38
CA ALA A 18 5.37 11.51 -29.25
C ALA A 18 5.12 12.31 -27.95
N GLY A 19 4.96 13.64 -28.06
CA GLY A 19 4.62 14.51 -26.93
C GLY A 19 3.30 14.15 -26.24
N THR A 20 2.25 13.80 -27.00
CA THR A 20 0.97 13.35 -26.44
C THR A 20 1.13 12.02 -25.70
N LEU A 21 1.94 11.10 -26.23
CA LEU A 21 2.21 9.81 -25.60
C LEU A 21 2.97 9.97 -24.28
N LEU A 22 4.03 10.77 -24.28
CA LEU A 22 4.84 11.06 -23.09
C LEU A 22 4.04 11.80 -22.01
N SER A 23 3.20 12.76 -22.40
CA SER A 23 2.31 13.47 -21.46
C SER A 23 1.30 12.51 -20.79
N ARG A 24 0.77 11.56 -21.55
CA ARG A 24 -0.16 10.55 -21.00
C ARG A 24 0.54 9.52 -20.12
N LEU A 25 1.79 9.17 -20.46
CA LEU A 25 2.62 8.27 -19.64
C LEU A 25 2.97 8.93 -18.31
N SER A 26 3.50 10.16 -18.34
CA SER A 26 3.81 10.92 -17.13
C SER A 26 2.57 11.17 -16.26
N GLY A 27 1.42 11.52 -16.86
CA GLY A 27 0.16 11.65 -16.11
C GLY A 27 -0.26 10.36 -15.40
N ARG A 28 -0.05 9.18 -16.02
CA ARG A 28 -0.32 7.88 -15.37
C ARG A 28 0.69 7.53 -14.28
N VAL A 29 1.95 7.96 -14.41
CA VAL A 29 2.95 7.79 -13.34
C VAL A 29 2.54 8.62 -12.14
N LYS A 30 2.24 9.90 -12.34
CA LYS A 30 1.80 10.81 -11.28
C LYS A 30 0.54 10.32 -10.58
N ALA A 31 -0.50 9.91 -11.33
CA ALA A 31 -1.73 9.39 -10.73
C ALA A 31 -1.52 8.11 -9.92
N ARG A 32 -0.53 7.27 -10.27
CA ARG A 32 -0.17 6.10 -9.46
C ARG A 32 0.53 6.51 -8.18
N GLU A 33 1.44 7.48 -8.24
CA GLU A 33 2.12 8.03 -7.06
C GLU A 33 1.11 8.66 -6.08
N GLU A 34 0.16 9.44 -6.58
CA GLU A 34 -0.94 10.03 -5.79
C GLU A 34 -1.80 8.96 -5.13
N SER A 35 -2.26 7.96 -5.89
CA SER A 35 -3.04 6.84 -5.36
C SER A 35 -2.28 6.04 -4.29
N LEU A 36 -0.95 5.91 -4.40
CA LEU A 36 -0.15 5.24 -3.38
C LEU A 36 -0.04 6.05 -2.09
N VAL A 37 0.00 7.37 -2.18
CA VAL A 37 -0.02 8.26 -1.01
C VAL A 37 -1.38 8.21 -0.32
N GLU A 38 -2.47 8.17 -1.09
CA GLU A 38 -3.83 7.96 -0.58
C GLU A 38 -3.92 6.62 0.17
N ASP A 39 -3.48 5.51 -0.45
CA ASP A 39 -3.43 4.20 0.19
C ASP A 39 -2.68 4.24 1.53
N TRP A 40 -1.52 4.88 1.60
CA TRP A 40 -0.74 4.99 2.85
C TRP A 40 -1.46 5.81 3.91
N THR A 41 -2.15 6.87 3.51
CA THR A 41 -2.91 7.73 4.42
C THR A 41 -4.11 6.97 4.99
N ASP A 42 -4.83 6.24 4.14
CA ASP A 42 -5.98 5.42 4.54
C ASP A 42 -5.55 4.26 5.45
N LEU A 43 -4.43 3.61 5.17
CA LEU A 43 -3.90 2.52 6.01
C LEU A 43 -3.48 3.01 7.40
N VAL A 44 -2.88 4.19 7.49
CA VAL A 44 -2.51 4.78 8.78
C VAL A 44 -3.74 5.24 9.55
N THR A 45 -4.72 5.83 8.85
CA THR A 45 -6.00 6.24 9.44
C THR A 45 -6.77 5.02 9.95
N TRP A 46 -6.82 3.95 9.17
CA TRP A 46 -7.40 2.67 9.58
C TRP A 46 -6.70 2.12 10.82
N ALA A 47 -5.36 2.14 10.84
CA ALA A 47 -4.59 1.64 11.98
C ALA A 47 -4.85 2.45 13.25
N ASP A 48 -4.92 3.78 13.17
CA ASP A 48 -5.27 4.67 14.29
C ASP A 48 -6.67 4.33 14.85
N GLN A 49 -7.66 4.13 13.97
CA GLN A 49 -9.03 3.76 14.35
C GLN A 49 -9.16 2.35 14.96
N HIS A 50 -8.29 1.42 14.56
CA HIS A 50 -8.29 0.03 15.03
C HIS A 50 -7.19 -0.25 16.05
N THR A 51 -6.55 0.82 16.57
CA THR A 51 -5.57 0.73 17.65
C THR A 51 -6.29 0.37 18.94
N VAL A 52 -5.94 -0.79 19.47
CA VAL A 52 -6.36 -1.25 20.77
C VAL A 52 -5.43 -0.64 21.82
N THR A 53 -5.99 0.21 22.70
CA THR A 53 -5.22 0.89 23.76
C THR A 53 -5.27 0.17 25.11
N THR A 54 -6.12 -0.85 25.25
CA THR A 54 -6.30 -1.64 26.48
C THR A 54 -6.37 -3.14 26.18
N PRO A 55 -5.77 -4.03 26.99
CA PRO A 55 -5.85 -5.49 26.81
C PRO A 55 -7.29 -6.02 26.66
N GLU A 56 -8.26 -5.38 27.30
CA GLU A 56 -9.68 -5.73 27.28
C GLU A 56 -10.34 -5.46 25.92
N GLN A 57 -9.81 -4.51 25.14
CA GLN A 57 -10.23 -4.23 23.76
C GLN A 57 -9.50 -5.12 22.75
N ALA A 58 -8.34 -5.69 23.11
CA ALA A 58 -7.63 -6.67 22.27
C ALA A 58 -8.43 -7.96 22.23
N ALA A 59 -8.88 -8.38 23.42
CA ALA A 59 -9.69 -9.57 23.66
C ALA A 59 -11.15 -9.37 23.19
N THR A 60 -11.37 -9.28 21.88
CA THR A 60 -12.71 -9.53 21.35
C THR A 60 -12.91 -11.04 21.34
N ILE A 61 -13.58 -11.57 22.38
CA ILE A 61 -14.00 -12.98 22.40
C ILE A 61 -15.03 -13.17 21.28
N ILE A 62 -14.56 -13.68 20.15
CA ILE A 62 -15.40 -14.33 19.16
C ILE A 62 -15.13 -15.82 19.31
N ASP A 63 -16.13 -16.54 19.81
CA ASP A 63 -16.16 -18.02 19.81
C ASP A 63 -15.00 -18.71 20.57
N GLY A 64 -14.57 -18.15 21.70
CA GLY A 64 -13.60 -18.80 22.60
C GLY A 64 -12.13 -18.70 22.18
N VAL A 65 -11.81 -17.93 21.14
CA VAL A 65 -10.43 -17.59 20.77
C VAL A 65 -10.08 -16.22 21.36
N ILE A 66 -9.03 -16.17 22.19
CA ILE A 66 -8.49 -14.91 22.69
C ILE A 66 -7.67 -14.28 21.56
N ASP A 67 -8.29 -13.39 20.78
CA ASP A 67 -7.55 -12.47 19.91
C ASP A 67 -6.75 -11.55 20.83
N THR A 68 -5.43 -11.74 20.91
CA THR A 68 -4.60 -10.99 21.88
C THR A 68 -4.07 -9.68 21.26
N GLY A 69 -4.50 -9.36 20.03
CA GLY A 69 -3.87 -8.33 19.22
C GLY A 69 -2.50 -8.77 18.73
N VAL A 70 -2.21 -8.50 17.46
CA VAL A 70 -0.87 -8.73 16.89
C VAL A 70 -0.14 -7.40 16.84
N PRO A 71 1.12 -7.32 17.30
CA PRO A 71 1.94 -6.15 17.03
C PRO A 71 2.12 -6.05 15.52
N ILE A 72 1.51 -5.05 14.90
CA ILE A 72 1.63 -4.83 13.45
C ILE A 72 3.04 -4.31 13.09
N ALA A 73 3.75 -3.74 14.06
CA ALA A 73 5.07 -3.13 13.92
C ALA A 73 5.94 -3.39 15.18
N GLY A 74 7.14 -2.82 15.25
CA GLY A 74 8.07 -3.04 16.37
C GLY A 74 7.59 -2.47 17.71
N ASP A 75 8.42 -2.54 18.76
CA ASP A 75 8.10 -1.98 20.10
C ASP A 75 7.52 -0.56 20.01
N GLY A 76 6.32 -0.37 20.56
CA GLY A 76 5.58 0.90 20.57
C GLY A 76 4.52 1.07 19.46
N ALA A 77 4.36 0.08 18.58
CA ALA A 77 3.30 0.06 17.58
C ALA A 77 1.92 -0.24 18.18
N PRO A 78 0.84 0.31 17.60
CA PRO A 78 -0.51 0.01 18.03
C PRO A 78 -0.80 -1.49 17.94
N LEU A 79 -1.37 -2.06 19.01
CA LEU A 79 -1.93 -3.40 18.97
C LEU A 79 -3.20 -3.34 18.12
N VAL A 80 -3.32 -4.23 17.15
CA VAL A 80 -4.53 -4.33 16.32
C VAL A 80 -4.95 -5.79 16.31
N SER A 81 -6.26 -6.01 16.38
CA SER A 81 -6.86 -7.34 16.25
C SER A 81 -6.36 -8.04 14.99
N GLU A 82 -5.99 -9.31 15.12
CA GLU A 82 -5.53 -10.10 13.99
C GLU A 82 -6.61 -10.27 12.93
N PHE A 83 -7.86 -10.37 13.35
CA PHE A 83 -9.02 -10.50 12.46
C PHE A 83 -9.18 -9.27 11.56
N HIS A 84 -9.20 -8.06 12.13
CA HIS A 84 -9.34 -6.82 11.36
C HIS A 84 -8.17 -6.63 10.39
N LEU A 85 -6.95 -7.01 10.80
CA LEU A 85 -5.79 -7.00 9.91
C LEU A 85 -5.96 -7.95 8.72
N MET A 86 -6.52 -9.15 8.94
CA MET A 86 -6.71 -10.12 7.85
C MET A 86 -7.77 -9.65 6.85
N GLU A 87 -8.85 -9.02 7.33
CA GLU A 87 -9.87 -8.41 6.47
C GLU A 87 -9.26 -7.32 5.59
N LEU A 88 -8.49 -6.40 6.17
CA LEU A 88 -7.79 -5.38 5.41
C LEU A 88 -6.86 -5.98 4.35
N ILE A 89 -6.08 -7.00 4.70
CA ILE A 89 -5.17 -7.67 3.75
C ILE A 89 -5.95 -8.31 2.58
N ALA A 90 -7.11 -8.88 2.86
CA ALA A 90 -7.99 -9.44 1.84
C ALA A 90 -8.53 -8.34 0.90
N VAL A 91 -8.96 -7.19 1.45
CA VAL A 91 -9.38 -6.01 0.67
C VAL A 91 -8.26 -5.51 -0.24
N LEU A 92 -7.02 -5.50 0.25
CA LEU A 92 -5.83 -5.14 -0.53
C LEU A 92 -5.44 -6.20 -1.59
N GLY A 93 -6.12 -7.35 -1.64
CA GLY A 93 -5.83 -8.44 -2.58
C GLY A 93 -4.43 -9.04 -2.41
N ARG A 94 -3.88 -9.01 -1.18
CA ARG A 94 -2.52 -9.49 -0.88
C ARG A 94 -2.57 -10.87 -0.21
N SER A 95 -1.48 -11.64 -0.35
CA SER A 95 -1.31 -12.85 0.47
C SER A 95 -1.20 -12.47 1.95
N PRO A 96 -1.57 -13.36 2.90
CA PRO A 96 -1.48 -13.07 4.33
C PRO A 96 -0.09 -12.56 4.76
N ASP A 97 0.97 -13.30 4.43
CA ASP A 97 2.34 -12.94 4.81
C ASP A 97 2.81 -11.63 4.14
N GLY A 98 2.50 -11.48 2.85
CA GLY A 98 2.88 -10.29 2.09
C GLY A 98 2.12 -9.04 2.52
N GLY A 99 0.85 -9.20 2.91
CA GLY A 99 -0.01 -8.16 3.44
C GLY A 99 0.45 -7.67 4.80
N ARG A 100 0.75 -8.59 5.73
CA ARG A 100 1.29 -8.24 7.06
C ARG A 100 2.58 -7.46 6.95
N ALA A 101 3.52 -7.94 6.13
CA ALA A 101 4.78 -7.24 5.90
C ALA A 101 4.57 -5.87 5.21
N TYR A 102 3.57 -5.75 4.34
CA TYR A 102 3.27 -4.49 3.66
C TYR A 102 2.69 -3.44 4.63
N VAL A 103 1.59 -3.80 5.31
CA VAL A 103 0.88 -2.93 6.27
C VAL A 103 1.79 -2.57 7.45
N GLY A 104 2.52 -3.56 7.99
CA GLY A 104 3.45 -3.35 9.09
C GLY A 104 4.53 -2.30 8.82
N ARG A 105 5.11 -2.28 7.61
CA ARG A 105 6.12 -1.26 7.26
C ARG A 105 5.55 0.15 7.15
N ILE A 106 4.30 0.28 6.68
CA ILE A 106 3.65 1.60 6.54
C ILE A 106 3.37 2.18 7.92
N ILE A 107 2.81 1.36 8.82
CA ILE A 107 2.52 1.74 10.20
C ILE A 107 3.83 1.99 10.96
N GLU A 108 4.83 1.11 10.84
CA GLU A 108 6.16 1.34 11.42
C GLU A 108 6.74 2.71 11.00
N CYS A 109 6.64 3.06 9.71
CA CYS A 109 7.12 4.34 9.18
C CYS A 109 6.36 5.52 9.78
N ALA A 110 5.03 5.45 9.83
CA ALA A 110 4.18 6.52 10.35
C ALA A 110 4.41 6.79 11.84
N TRP A 111 4.62 5.74 12.65
CA TRP A 111 4.82 5.89 14.10
C TRP A 111 6.28 6.16 14.48
N ARG A 112 7.27 5.54 13.84
CA ARG A 112 8.70 5.69 14.24
C ARG A 112 9.43 6.80 13.51
N LEU A 113 8.99 7.16 12.31
CA LEU A 113 9.67 8.13 11.44
C LEU A 113 8.68 9.18 10.90
N PRO A 114 7.99 9.95 11.77
CA PRO A 114 6.90 10.85 11.38
C PRO A 114 7.34 11.92 10.35
N ASN A 115 8.60 12.34 10.38
CA ASN A 115 9.15 13.29 9.39
C ASN A 115 9.29 12.66 7.99
N ILE A 116 9.64 11.38 7.92
CA ILE A 116 9.73 10.64 6.66
C ILE A 116 8.32 10.37 6.14
N TYR A 117 7.42 9.91 7.01
CA TYR A 117 6.02 9.71 6.66
C TYR A 117 5.37 11.00 6.13
N LYS A 118 5.55 12.13 6.81
CA LYS A 118 5.08 13.45 6.35
C LYS A 118 5.65 13.79 4.97
N SER A 119 6.92 13.50 4.73
CA SER A 119 7.54 13.74 3.42
C SER A 119 6.98 12.84 2.33
N VAL A 120 6.57 11.61 2.64
CA VAL A 120 5.87 10.72 1.71
C VAL A 120 4.47 11.24 1.40
N VAL A 121 3.69 11.62 2.42
CA VAL A 121 2.32 12.15 2.26
C VAL A 121 2.30 13.47 1.49
N GLU A 122 3.33 14.30 1.64
CA GLU A 122 3.47 15.55 0.86
C GLU A 122 4.02 15.32 -0.56
N GLY A 123 4.22 14.08 -0.99
CA GLY A 123 4.78 13.74 -2.30
C GLY A 123 6.25 14.16 -2.49
N ARG A 124 6.93 14.54 -1.40
CA ARG A 124 8.35 14.94 -1.40
C ARG A 124 9.29 13.74 -1.40
N LEU A 125 8.81 12.57 -0.96
CA LEU A 125 9.48 11.28 -1.06
C LEU A 125 8.55 10.28 -1.73
N ALA A 126 9.05 9.55 -2.73
CA ALA A 126 8.28 8.46 -3.31
C ALA A 126 8.01 7.38 -2.24
N PRO A 127 6.78 6.84 -2.14
CA PRO A 127 6.49 5.67 -1.31
C PRO A 127 7.45 4.55 -1.70
N CYS A 128 8.38 4.20 -0.81
CA CYS A 128 9.46 3.28 -1.18
C CYS A 128 8.91 1.86 -1.44
N HIS A 129 8.77 1.49 -2.71
CA HIS A 129 8.16 0.24 -3.17
C HIS A 129 8.95 -1.04 -2.86
N ARG A 130 10.18 -0.94 -2.37
CA ARG A 130 11.08 -2.09 -2.24
C ARG A 130 12.01 -1.94 -1.03
N HIS A 131 11.65 -2.61 0.06
CA HIS A 131 12.54 -3.23 1.06
C HIS A 131 13.53 -2.38 1.86
N ARG A 132 13.47 -1.05 1.85
CA ARG A 132 14.26 -0.28 2.82
C ARG A 132 13.57 1.04 3.13
N CYS A 133 12.85 1.07 4.25
CA CYS A 133 12.76 2.32 4.99
C CYS A 133 14.21 2.63 5.44
N PRO A 134 14.76 3.81 5.17
CA PRO A 134 16.12 4.13 5.59
C PRO A 134 16.22 3.93 7.11
N ASP A 135 17.14 3.06 7.52
CA ASP A 135 17.50 2.91 8.91
C ASP A 135 18.24 4.17 9.38
N ARG A 136 18.12 4.44 10.67
CA ARG A 136 18.56 5.69 11.32
C ARG A 136 20.01 6.05 10.97
N GLY A 137 20.25 7.34 10.74
CA GLY A 137 21.51 7.98 11.11
C GLY A 137 21.53 8.29 12.60
#